data_AF-A6R5H5-F1
#
_entry.id   AF-A6R5H5-F1
#
_cell.length_a   1.000
_cell.length_b   1.000
_cell.length_c   1.000
_cell.angle_alpha   90.00
_cell.angle_beta   90.00
_cell.angle_gamma   90.00
#
_symmetry.space_group_name_H-M   'P 1'
#
loop_
_entity.id
_entity.type
_entity.pdbx_description
1 polymer ?
#
loop_
_entity_poly.entity_id
_entity_poly.type
_entity_poly.pdbx_seq_one_letter_code
_entity_poly.pdbx_strand_id
1 'polypeptide(L)'
;MHALQSYQQDGSTYDNNAYTLTSTYHGGTLKLCTTHLAEPEGLGRRPEYIMTQLKGWSMTSDPGTFRHGASAYLNARAWAKEKKQYH
;
A
#
# COMPACT_ATOMS: atom_id res chain seq x y z
N MET A 1 9.04 -5.95 7.69
CA MET A 1 8.55 -4.64 7.23
C MET A 1 9.49 -3.49 7.56
N HIS A 2 10.21 -3.49 8.69
CA HIS A 2 11.29 -2.51 8.96
C HIS A 2 12.49 -2.65 8.01
N ALA A 3 12.79 -3.88 7.56
CA ALA A 3 13.90 -4.18 6.65
C ALA A 3 13.70 -3.75 5.18
N LEU A 4 12.49 -3.29 4.80
CA LEU A 4 12.23 -2.83 3.43
C LEU A 4 12.52 -1.34 3.23
N GLN A 5 12.63 -0.57 4.33
CA GLN A 5 13.02 0.85 4.31
C GLN A 5 14.52 1.06 4.55
N SER A 6 15.20 0.14 5.23
CA SER A 6 16.63 0.28 5.55
C SER A 6 17.56 -0.22 4.44
N TYR A 7 17.04 -0.67 3.30
CA TYR A 7 17.88 -0.95 2.13
C TYR A 7 18.09 0.36 1.38
N GLN A 8 19.17 1.08 1.75
CA GLN A 8 19.76 2.24 1.06
C GLN A 8 19.28 3.68 1.38
N GLN A 9 18.61 3.96 2.50
CA GLN A 9 18.33 5.36 2.91
C GLN A 9 18.90 5.69 4.29
N ASP A 10 19.86 6.63 4.30
CA ASP A 10 20.55 7.19 5.48
C ASP A 10 19.71 8.18 6.31
N GLY A 11 18.38 8.00 6.35
CA GLY A 11 17.52 8.87 7.16
C GLY A 11 16.05 8.49 7.06
N SER A 12 15.39 8.29 8.21
CA SER A 12 13.96 8.06 8.27
C SER A 12 13.19 9.36 8.01
N THR A 13 12.86 9.64 6.75
CA THR A 13 11.95 10.73 6.38
C THR A 13 10.51 10.33 6.70
N TYR A 14 9.99 10.83 7.82
CA TYR A 14 8.57 10.75 8.20
C TYR A 14 7.82 11.91 7.56
N ASP A 15 7.50 11.83 6.26
CA ASP A 15 6.79 12.91 5.56
C ASP A 15 5.27 12.65 5.42
N ASN A 16 4.74 11.66 6.16
CA ASN A 16 3.33 11.29 6.18
C ASN A 16 2.76 10.90 4.79
N ASN A 17 3.62 10.65 3.79
CA ASN A 17 3.19 10.22 2.47
C ASN A 17 2.81 8.73 2.47
N ALA A 18 1.82 8.38 1.65
CA ALA A 18 1.41 6.99 1.45
C ALA A 18 2.47 6.25 0.61
N TYR A 19 3.43 5.62 1.29
CA TYR A 19 4.58 4.98 0.63
C TYR A 19 4.31 3.58 0.09
N THR A 20 3.32 2.89 0.64
CA THR A 20 3.04 1.50 0.27
C THR A 20 1.58 1.37 -0.12
N LEU A 21 1.36 0.94 -1.36
CA LEU A 21 0.06 0.47 -1.80
C LEU A 21 0.00 -1.05 -1.64
N THR A 22 -0.97 -1.52 -0.85
CA THR A 22 -1.17 -2.93 -0.52
C THR A 22 -2.42 -3.45 -1.20
N SER A 23 -2.35 -4.67 -1.72
CA SER A 23 -3.50 -5.39 -2.27
C SER A 23 -3.75 -6.67 -1.46
N THR A 24 -4.97 -6.89 -0.99
CA THR A 24 -5.37 -8.11 -0.27
C THR A 24 -6.50 -8.78 -1.01
N TYR A 25 -6.36 -10.07 -1.30
CA TYR A 25 -7.45 -10.90 -1.81
C TYR A 25 -7.85 -11.94 -0.76
N HIS A 26 -9.07 -11.85 -0.25
CA HIS A 26 -9.58 -12.75 0.77
C HIS A 26 -11.09 -12.92 0.61
N GLY A 27 -11.59 -14.17 0.71
CA GLY A 27 -13.02 -14.47 0.63
C GLY A 27 -13.71 -13.93 -0.63
N GLY A 28 -13.05 -14.02 -1.79
CA GLY A 28 -13.58 -13.51 -3.06
C GLY A 28 -13.48 -11.99 -3.24
N THR A 29 -12.97 -11.25 -2.25
CA THR A 29 -12.91 -9.79 -2.29
C THR A 29 -11.46 -9.31 -2.43
N LEU A 30 -11.21 -8.48 -3.43
CA LEU A 30 -9.97 -7.72 -3.57
C LEU A 30 -10.11 -6.38 -2.85
N LYS A 31 -9.18 -6.01 -1.98
CA LYS A 31 -9.09 -4.70 -1.33
C LYS A 31 -7.76 -4.04 -1.68
N LEU A 32 -7.80 -2.76 -2.04
CA LEU A 32 -6.63 -1.90 -2.11
C LEU A 32 -6.59 -0.99 -0.89
N CYS A 33 -5.43 -0.91 -0.25
CA CYS A 33 -5.17 -0.05 0.89
C CYS A 33 -3.87 0.73 0.67
N THR A 34 -3.77 1.91 1.27
CA THR A 34 -2.51 2.63 1.43
C THR A 34 -2.03 2.50 2.87
N THR A 35 -0.73 2.43 3.06
CA THR A 35 -0.11 2.47 4.38
C THR A 35 0.86 3.63 4.44
N HIS A 36 0.74 4.44 5.49
CA HIS A 36 1.69 5.49 5.84
C HIS A 36 2.20 5.28 7.26
N LEU A 37 3.39 5.82 7.52
CA LEU A 37 3.98 5.85 8.84
C LEU A 37 3.51 7.11 9.54
N ALA A 38 2.94 6.95 10.74
CA ALA A 38 2.73 8.05 11.64
C ALA A 38 3.98 8.27 12.49
N GLU A 39 4.25 9.53 12.81
CA GLU A 39 5.35 9.90 13.68
C GLU A 39 5.13 9.27 15.07
N PRO A 40 6.16 8.63 15.67
CA PRO A 40 6.02 8.04 16.99
C PRO A 40 5.76 9.12 18.05
N GLU A 41 4.69 8.97 18.84
CA GLU A 41 4.42 9.84 19.99
C GLU A 41 5.39 9.53 21.16
N GLY A 42 6.58 10.13 21.09
CA GLY A 42 7.56 10.16 22.17
C GLY A 42 8.91 9.49 21.86
N LEU A 43 9.95 9.93 22.57
CA LEU A 43 11.32 9.40 22.45
C LEU A 43 11.35 7.89 22.73
N GLY A 44 11.79 7.11 21.73
CA GLY A 44 11.95 5.66 21.83
C GLY A 44 10.71 4.83 21.46
N ARG A 45 9.60 5.45 21.05
CA ARG A 45 8.44 4.71 20.54
C ARG A 45 8.64 4.28 19.09
N ARG A 46 8.07 3.12 18.74
CA ARG A 46 8.07 2.62 17.35
C ARG A 46 7.07 3.44 16.52
N PRO A 47 7.36 3.69 15.24
CA PRO A 47 6.40 4.31 14.33
C PRO A 47 5.12 3.49 14.24
N GLU A 48 3.97 4.16 14.20
CA GLU A 48 2.70 3.51 13.94
C GLU A 48 2.47 3.39 12.43
N TYR A 49 1.87 2.28 12.02
CA TYR A 49 1.51 2.04 10.61
C TYR A 49 0.01 2.22 10.46
N ILE A 50 -0.41 3.32 9.85
CA ILE A 50 -1.82 3.58 9.58
C ILE A 50 -2.15 3.04 8.20
N MET A 51 -3.09 2.09 8.15
CA MET A 51 -3.59 1.51 6.90
C MET A 51 -4.99 2.05 6.59
N THR A 52 -5.12 2.73 5.46
CA THR A 52 -6.38 3.27 4.96
C THR A 52 -6.87 2.45 3.76
N GLN A 53 -8.07 1.90 3.84
CA GLN A 53 -8.67 1.20 2.70
C GLN A 53 -9.11 2.23 1.64
N LEU A 54 -8.65 2.05 0.40
CA LEU A 54 -9.07 2.88 -0.74
C LEU A 54 -10.38 2.37 -1.34
N LYS A 55 -10.43 1.08 -1.68
CA LYS A 55 -11.60 0.46 -2.33
C LYS A 55 -11.56 -1.07 -2.20
N GLY A 56 -12.72 -1.69 -2.35
CA GLY A 56 -12.88 -3.13 -2.47
C GLY A 56 -13.76 -3.54 -3.65
N TRP A 57 -13.50 -4.71 -4.21
CA TRP A 57 -14.26 -5.33 -5.29
C TRP A 57 -14.58 -6.78 -4.92
N SER A 58 -15.86 -7.16 -5.03
CA SER A 58 -16.26 -8.57 -4.95
C SER A 58 -15.93 -9.24 -6.29
N MET A 59 -14.80 -9.92 -6.36
CA MET A 59 -14.28 -10.49 -7.62
C MET A 59 -15.13 -11.66 -8.13
N THR A 60 -16.03 -12.18 -7.30
CA THR A 60 -16.91 -13.31 -7.62
C THR A 60 -18.36 -12.88 -7.86
N SER A 61 -18.71 -11.59 -7.78
CA SER A 61 -20.10 -11.14 -7.96
C SER A 61 -20.53 -11.15 -9.43
N ASP A 62 -19.74 -10.51 -10.29
CA ASP A 62 -20.07 -10.32 -11.70
C ASP A 62 -18.81 -9.98 -12.52
N PRO A 63 -18.85 -10.21 -13.85
CA PRO A 63 -17.69 -9.95 -14.72
C PRO A 63 -17.25 -8.48 -14.75
N GLY A 64 -18.15 -7.53 -14.54
CA GLY A 64 -17.84 -6.10 -14.54
C GLY A 64 -17.01 -5.70 -13.33
N THR A 65 -17.44 -6.11 -12.14
CA THR A 65 -16.71 -5.91 -10.89
C THR A 65 -15.35 -6.61 -10.92
N PHE A 66 -15.27 -7.82 -11.47
CA PHE A 66 -14.00 -8.52 -11.69
C PHE A 66 -13.03 -7.70 -12.56
N ARG A 67 -13.49 -7.22 -13.73
CA ARG A 67 -12.65 -6.43 -14.66
C ARG A 67 -12.18 -5.14 -14.00
N HIS A 68 -13.06 -4.42 -13.30
CA HIS A 68 -12.67 -3.20 -12.60
C HIS A 68 -11.63 -3.46 -11.51
N GLY A 69 -11.82 -4.49 -10.68
CA GLY A 69 -10.88 -4.86 -9.63
C GLY A 69 -9.53 -5.29 -10.19
N ALA A 70 -9.52 -6.15 -11.23
CA ALA A 70 -8.30 -6.61 -11.88
C ALA A 70 -7.52 -5.46 -12.53
N SER A 71 -8.20 -4.56 -13.24
CA SER A 71 -7.57 -3.37 -13.83
C SER A 71 -7.00 -2.44 -12.76
N ALA A 72 -7.73 -2.19 -11.66
CA ALA A 72 -7.23 -1.37 -10.57
C ALA A 72 -5.95 -1.96 -9.95
N TYR A 73 -5.93 -3.29 -9.72
CA TYR A 73 -4.74 -4.00 -9.22
C TYR A 73 -3.54 -3.91 -10.18
N LEU A 74 -3.76 -4.12 -11.48
CA LEU A 74 -2.68 -4.07 -12.47
C LEU A 74 -2.12 -2.65 -12.61
N ASN A 75 -2.97 -1.64 -12.63
CA ASN A 75 -2.55 -0.24 -12.68
C ASN A 75 -1.76 0.15 -11.42
N ALA A 76 -2.23 -0.26 -10.25
CA ALA A 76 -1.53 -0.13 -8.98
C ALA A 76 -0.13 -0.75 -9.01
N ARG A 77 -0.02 -1.98 -9.53
CA ARG A 77 1.25 -2.70 -9.66
C ARG A 77 2.18 -2.03 -10.68
N ALA A 78 1.66 -1.52 -11.79
CA ALA A 78 2.42 -0.79 -12.80
C ALA A 78 2.99 0.51 -12.22
N TRP A 79 2.15 1.31 -11.55
CA TRP A 79 2.57 2.52 -10.85
C TRP A 79 3.66 2.23 -9.80
N ALA A 80 3.49 1.18 -9.00
CA ALA A 80 4.49 0.79 -8.02
C ALA A 80 5.83 0.39 -8.66
N LYS A 81 5.83 -0.21 -9.86
CA LYS A 81 7.05 -0.51 -10.62
C LYS A 81 7.71 0.74 -11.15
N GLU A 82 6.94 1.67 -11.72
CA GLU A 82 7.46 2.98 -12.15
C GLU A 82 8.13 3.71 -10.98
N LYS A 83 7.46 3.81 -9.84
CA LYS A 83 8.04 4.50 -8.66
C LYS A 83 9.33 3.87 -8.18
N LYS A 84 9.48 2.55 -8.25
CA LYS A 84 10.75 1.87 -7.94
C LYS A 84 11.90 2.16 -8.91
N GLN A 85 11.63 2.62 -10.14
CA GLN A 85 12.67 2.91 -11.13
C GLN A 85 13.24 4.33 -11.02
N TYR A 86 12.57 5.23 -10.30
CA TYR A 86 12.97 6.62 -10.12
C TYR A 86 13.64 6.91 -8.76
N HIS A 87 13.90 5.86 -7.97
CA HIS A 87 14.63 5.91 -6.70
C HIS A 87 15.90 5.07 -6.80
#